data_AF-A0A6I2ZI13-F1
#
_entry.id   AF-A0A6I2ZI13-F1
#
_cell.length_a   1.000
_cell.length_b   1.000
_cell.length_c   1.000
_cell.angle_alpha   90.00
_cell.angle_beta   90.00
_cell.angle_gamma   90.00
#
_symmetry.space_group_name_H-M   'P 1'
#
loop_
_entity.id
_entity.type
_entity.pdbx_description
1 polymer ?
#
loop_
_entity_poly.entity_id
_entity_poly.type
_entity_poly.pdbx_seq_one_letter_code
_entity_poly.pdbx_strand_id
1 'polypeptide(L)'
;ELLEEWAGLGYPRRARNLQLTAIQVESNGGVIPNRLEDLLTLPGVGPYTARAVLAFAFEQDAAIVDTNLGRILARRAGRPLGRAEAQAQADAWLPSGQSWAWNQALLDIGALRCRPQAPVCTGCPVRRTCAWARASWPAPDPAAGSAAVSTRQAKFEGSARQARGRLLRAAQQGAVSPEGLSAAAGLEGQADAQARARAVADSLVSDGLLERDGASNWVIAETTAKP
;
A
#
# COMPACT_ATOMS: atom_id res chain seq x y z
N GLU A 1 7.88 -6.52 -20.00
CA GLU A 1 6.48 -6.94 -19.86
C GLU A 1 5.80 -6.45 -18.57
N LEU A 2 5.93 -7.08 -17.39
CA LEU A 2 5.09 -6.71 -16.22
C LEU A 2 5.23 -5.24 -15.75
N LEU A 3 6.43 -4.68 -15.73
CA LEU A 3 6.62 -3.26 -15.38
C LEU A 3 6.08 -2.30 -16.43
N GLU A 4 5.96 -2.74 -17.68
CA GLU A 4 5.34 -1.98 -18.77
C GLU A 4 3.82 -2.01 -18.62
N GLU A 5 3.24 -3.19 -18.36
CA GLU A 5 1.81 -3.35 -18.06
C GLU A 5 1.39 -2.58 -16.79
N TRP A 6 2.28 -2.46 -15.81
CA TRP A 6 2.04 -1.69 -14.59
C TRP A 6 2.24 -0.18 -14.76
N ALA A 7 2.66 0.29 -15.94
CA ALA A 7 2.91 1.70 -16.18
C ALA A 7 1.64 2.53 -15.91
N GLY A 8 1.79 3.63 -15.17
CA GLY A 8 0.68 4.51 -14.81
C GLY A 8 -0.07 4.12 -13.52
N LEU A 9 0.00 2.87 -13.05
CA LEU A 9 -0.68 2.43 -11.82
C LEU A 9 0.01 2.88 -10.51
N GLY A 10 1.24 3.37 -10.62
CA GLY A 10 2.05 3.81 -9.50
C GLY A 10 2.53 2.66 -8.59
N TYR A 11 3.53 2.97 -7.77
CA TYR A 11 4.17 2.00 -6.86
C TYR A 11 4.65 0.72 -7.58
N PRO A 12 5.59 0.82 -8.55
CA PRO A 12 6.05 -0.31 -9.37
C PRO A 12 6.67 -1.46 -8.57
N ARG A 13 7.13 -1.21 -7.34
CA ARG A 13 7.53 -2.26 -6.41
C ARG A 13 6.42 -3.29 -6.16
N ARG A 14 5.15 -2.90 -6.23
CA ARG A 14 4.01 -3.83 -6.11
C ARG A 14 3.96 -4.82 -7.26
N ALA A 15 4.24 -4.39 -8.50
CA ALA A 15 4.36 -5.29 -9.64
C ALA A 15 5.45 -6.33 -9.41
N ARG A 16 6.65 -5.86 -8.99
CA ARG A 16 7.78 -6.74 -8.72
C ARG A 16 7.45 -7.77 -7.65
N ASN A 17 6.89 -7.33 -6.52
CA ASN A 17 6.48 -8.20 -5.43
C ASN A 17 5.37 -9.18 -5.84
N LEU A 18 4.42 -8.76 -6.68
CA LEU A 18 3.39 -9.63 -7.24
C LEU A 18 4.01 -10.75 -8.07
N GLN A 19 4.97 -10.43 -8.93
CA GLN A 19 5.68 -11.42 -9.73
C GLN A 19 6.48 -12.40 -8.87
N LEU A 20 7.24 -11.88 -7.89
CA LEU A 20 8.01 -12.71 -6.96
C LEU A 20 7.10 -13.62 -6.12
N THR A 21 5.94 -13.12 -5.71
CA THR A 21 4.91 -13.93 -5.03
C THR A 21 4.40 -15.04 -5.95
N ALA A 22 4.08 -14.73 -7.21
CA ALA A 22 3.63 -15.74 -8.17
C ALA A 22 4.68 -16.83 -8.39
N ILE A 23 5.96 -16.46 -8.57
CA ILE A 23 7.07 -17.39 -8.69
C ILE A 23 7.19 -18.29 -7.45
N GLN A 24 7.13 -17.71 -6.25
CA GLN A 24 7.24 -18.48 -5.01
C GLN A 24 6.05 -19.44 -4.82
N VAL A 25 4.83 -19.03 -5.18
CA VAL A 25 3.64 -19.88 -5.14
C VAL A 25 3.77 -21.03 -6.13
N GLU A 26 4.23 -20.77 -7.36
CA GLU A 26 4.45 -21.79 -8.38
C GLU A 26 5.48 -22.83 -7.94
N SER A 27 6.62 -22.38 -7.41
CA SER A 27 7.66 -23.26 -6.85
C SER A 27 7.17 -24.13 -5.69
N ASN A 28 6.08 -23.72 -5.01
CA ASN A 28 5.43 -24.46 -3.93
C ASN A 28 4.20 -25.25 -4.41
N GLY A 29 4.14 -25.60 -5.70
CA GLY A 29 3.08 -26.45 -6.28
C GLY A 29 1.83 -25.69 -6.71
N GLY A 30 1.91 -24.37 -6.89
CA GLY A 30 0.83 -23.54 -7.44
C GLY A 30 -0.32 -23.26 -6.48
N VAL A 31 -0.19 -23.59 -5.20
CA VAL A 31 -1.24 -23.40 -4.19
C VAL A 31 -0.96 -22.17 -3.34
N ILE A 32 -1.89 -21.23 -3.33
CA ILE A 32 -1.83 -20.07 -2.43
C ILE A 32 -2.03 -20.54 -0.97
N PRO A 33 -1.15 -20.17 -0.03
CA PRO A 33 -1.32 -20.54 1.38
C PRO A 33 -2.59 -19.95 1.99
N ASN A 34 -3.25 -20.71 2.86
CA ASN A 34 -4.50 -20.32 3.54
C ASN A 34 -4.33 -20.06 5.05
N ARG A 35 -3.08 -19.83 5.49
CA ARG A 35 -2.73 -19.45 6.87
C ARG A 35 -2.10 -18.07 6.87
N LEU A 36 -2.36 -17.30 7.92
CA LEU A 36 -1.91 -15.90 8.02
C LEU A 36 -0.38 -15.82 8.01
N GLU A 37 0.27 -16.64 8.82
CA GLU A 37 1.71 -16.76 8.96
C GLU A 37 2.40 -17.10 7.64
N ASP A 38 1.82 -18.02 6.85
CA ASP A 38 2.39 -18.44 5.58
C ASP A 38 2.22 -17.35 4.52
N LEU A 39 1.05 -16.70 4.47
CA LEU A 39 0.82 -15.56 3.58
C LEU A 39 1.78 -14.39 3.88
N LEU A 40 2.11 -14.16 5.16
CA LEU A 40 3.06 -13.12 5.56
C LEU A 40 4.51 -13.41 5.13
N THR A 41 4.83 -14.64 4.73
CA THR A 41 6.14 -14.98 4.14
C THR A 41 6.25 -14.58 2.67
N LEU A 42 5.14 -14.27 1.99
CA LEU A 42 5.14 -13.96 0.57
C LEU A 42 5.66 -12.53 0.29
N PRO A 43 6.43 -12.33 -0.78
CA PRO A 43 7.01 -11.03 -1.14
C PRO A 43 5.96 -9.92 -1.27
N GLY A 44 6.07 -8.90 -0.41
CA GLY A 44 5.17 -7.74 -0.44
C GLY A 44 3.77 -7.99 0.10
N VAL A 45 3.49 -9.17 0.67
CA VAL A 45 2.25 -9.46 1.37
C VAL A 45 2.37 -9.04 2.84
N GLY A 46 1.83 -7.86 3.15
CA GLY A 46 1.71 -7.39 4.53
C GLY A 46 0.42 -7.87 5.22
N PRO A 47 0.22 -7.53 6.50
CA PRO A 47 -0.96 -7.95 7.27
C PRO A 47 -2.29 -7.66 6.58
N TYR A 48 -2.46 -6.48 6.00
CA TYR A 48 -3.68 -6.14 5.25
C TYR A 48 -3.95 -7.13 4.11
N THR A 49 -2.97 -7.35 3.24
CA THR A 49 -3.11 -8.22 2.07
C THR A 49 -3.32 -9.68 2.47
N ALA A 50 -2.56 -10.16 3.46
CA ALA A 50 -2.72 -11.53 3.97
C ALA A 50 -4.14 -11.74 4.50
N ARG A 51 -4.66 -10.84 5.34
CA ARG A 51 -6.03 -10.93 5.86
C ARG A 51 -7.07 -10.78 4.75
N ALA A 52 -6.82 -9.96 3.74
CA ALA A 52 -7.71 -9.82 2.59
C ALA A 52 -7.80 -11.11 1.76
N VAL A 53 -6.68 -11.81 1.54
CA VAL A 53 -6.69 -13.13 0.89
C VAL A 53 -7.48 -14.14 1.73
N LEU A 54 -7.25 -14.21 3.03
CA LEU A 54 -8.02 -15.10 3.92
C LEU A 54 -9.52 -14.80 3.89
N ALA A 55 -9.90 -13.53 3.93
CA ALA A 55 -11.30 -13.11 3.98
C ALA A 55 -12.03 -13.30 2.65
N PHE A 56 -11.39 -12.97 1.52
CA PHE A 56 -12.07 -12.92 0.23
C PHE A 56 -11.87 -14.17 -0.63
N ALA A 57 -10.71 -14.82 -0.56
CA ALA A 57 -10.43 -16.03 -1.35
C ALA A 57 -10.75 -17.31 -0.57
N PHE A 58 -10.54 -17.31 0.75
CA PHE A 58 -10.76 -18.48 1.60
C PHE A 58 -11.97 -18.36 2.52
N GLU A 59 -12.67 -17.22 2.50
CA GLU A 59 -13.85 -16.91 3.32
C GLU A 59 -13.67 -17.21 4.82
N GLN A 60 -12.43 -17.14 5.31
CA GLN A 60 -12.13 -17.31 6.73
C GLN A 60 -12.50 -16.05 7.51
N ASP A 61 -12.80 -16.22 8.80
CA ASP A 61 -13.13 -15.14 9.73
C ASP A 61 -11.91 -14.23 9.96
N ALA A 62 -11.77 -13.24 9.09
CA ALA A 62 -10.60 -12.40 8.94
C ALA A 62 -10.99 -10.93 8.73
N ALA A 63 -10.94 -10.11 9.78
CA ALA A 63 -11.24 -8.69 9.64
C ALA A 63 -10.09 -7.93 8.99
N ILE A 64 -10.38 -7.15 7.96
CA ILE A 64 -9.42 -6.39 7.17
C ILE A 64 -9.42 -4.93 7.62
N VAL A 65 -8.34 -4.47 8.27
CA VAL A 65 -8.20 -3.07 8.70
C VAL A 65 -7.40 -2.27 7.67
N ASP A 66 -8.12 -1.54 6.82
CA ASP A 66 -7.56 -0.52 5.92
C ASP A 66 -7.77 0.90 6.48
N THR A 67 -7.47 1.92 5.66
CA THR A 67 -7.72 3.34 6.02
C THR A 67 -9.19 3.62 6.32
N ASN A 68 -10.12 2.90 5.69
CA ASN A 68 -11.56 3.06 5.82
C ASN A 68 -12.05 2.48 7.14
N LEU A 69 -11.76 1.21 7.40
CA LEU A 69 -12.15 0.57 8.65
C LEU A 69 -11.41 1.18 9.85
N GLY A 70 -10.12 1.53 9.71
CA GLY A 70 -9.37 2.22 10.77
C GLY A 70 -10.04 3.54 11.19
N ARG A 71 -10.58 4.30 10.23
CA ARG A 71 -11.37 5.52 10.50
C ARG A 71 -12.72 5.22 11.14
N ILE A 72 -13.44 4.19 10.67
CA ILE A 72 -14.71 3.77 11.27
C ILE A 72 -14.48 3.37 12.73
N LEU A 73 -13.46 2.55 13.01
CA LEU A 73 -13.14 2.08 14.35
C LEU A 73 -12.76 3.22 15.28
N ALA A 74 -11.91 4.15 14.83
CA ALA A 74 -11.53 5.32 15.63
C ALA A 74 -12.73 6.20 16.00
N ARG A 75 -13.59 6.50 15.02
CA ARG A 75 -14.83 7.27 15.26
C ARG A 75 -15.81 6.49 16.13
N ARG A 76 -15.89 5.16 15.95
CA ARG A 76 -16.73 4.28 16.78
C ARG A 76 -16.29 4.29 18.24
N ALA A 77 -14.98 4.20 18.49
CA ALA A 77 -14.36 4.27 19.80
C ALA A 77 -14.36 5.69 20.39
N GLY A 78 -14.47 6.73 19.56
CA GLY A 78 -14.40 8.12 19.98
C GLY A 78 -12.99 8.61 20.29
N ARG A 79 -11.95 7.82 19.96
CA ARG A 79 -10.53 8.16 20.13
C ARG A 79 -9.65 7.49 19.07
N PRO A 80 -8.42 7.99 18.83
CA PRO A 80 -7.45 7.29 17.99
C PRO A 80 -7.13 5.88 18.53
N LEU A 81 -6.86 4.94 17.62
CA LEU A 81 -6.51 3.56 17.94
C LEU A 81 -5.12 3.22 17.38
N GLY A 82 -4.33 2.45 18.14
CA GLY A 82 -3.13 1.81 17.62
C GLY A 82 -3.47 0.65 16.68
N ARG A 83 -2.51 0.22 15.82
CA ARG A 83 -2.76 -0.84 14.82
C ARG A 83 -3.24 -2.15 15.43
N ALA A 84 -2.57 -2.63 16.49
CA ALA A 84 -2.94 -3.88 17.17
C ALA A 84 -4.33 -3.79 17.81
N GLU A 85 -4.64 -2.66 18.44
CA GLU A 85 -5.95 -2.43 19.05
C GLU A 85 -7.06 -2.36 18.00
N ALA A 86 -6.85 -1.63 16.90
CA ALA A 86 -7.81 -1.56 15.81
C ALA A 86 -8.08 -2.94 15.21
N GLN A 87 -7.04 -3.77 15.02
CA GLN A 87 -7.20 -5.14 14.54
C GLN A 87 -8.01 -5.99 15.52
N ALA A 88 -7.70 -5.96 16.82
CA ALA A 88 -8.44 -6.71 17.83
C ALA A 88 -9.92 -6.28 17.90
N GLN A 89 -10.21 -4.98 17.80
CA GLN A 89 -11.60 -4.50 17.76
C GLN A 89 -12.32 -4.92 16.48
N ALA A 90 -11.62 -4.98 15.34
CA ALA A 90 -12.19 -5.44 14.09
C ALA A 90 -12.52 -6.94 14.16
N ASP A 91 -11.60 -7.76 14.65
CA ASP A 91 -11.77 -9.20 14.80
C ASP A 91 -12.91 -9.53 15.78
N ALA A 92 -13.04 -8.77 16.87
CA ALA A 92 -14.15 -8.93 17.83
C ALA A 92 -15.51 -8.44 17.29
N TRP A 93 -15.51 -7.56 16.28
CA TRP A 93 -16.73 -7.02 15.68
C TRP A 93 -17.20 -7.82 14.46
N LEU A 94 -16.31 -8.58 13.84
CA LEU A 94 -16.62 -9.47 12.75
C LEU A 94 -17.57 -10.60 13.21
N PRO A 95 -18.78 -10.72 12.65
CA PRO A 95 -19.64 -11.87 12.92
C PRO A 95 -19.06 -13.13 12.28
N SER A 96 -19.10 -14.25 13.02
CA SER A 96 -18.58 -15.51 12.52
C SER A 96 -19.31 -15.97 11.26
N GLY A 97 -18.54 -16.48 10.29
CA GLY A 97 -19.03 -16.94 8.99
C GLY A 97 -19.48 -15.82 8.05
N GLN A 98 -19.20 -14.55 8.36
CA GLN A 98 -19.66 -13.41 7.56
C GLN A 98 -18.51 -12.51 7.07
N SER A 99 -17.27 -13.00 7.15
CA SER A 99 -16.05 -12.27 6.78
C SER A 99 -16.16 -11.55 5.44
N TRP A 100 -16.54 -12.28 4.39
CA TRP A 100 -16.60 -11.73 3.04
C TRP A 100 -17.54 -10.51 2.95
N ALA A 101 -18.81 -10.71 3.34
CA ALA A 101 -19.84 -9.68 3.24
C ALA A 101 -19.60 -8.51 4.21
N TRP A 102 -19.12 -8.80 5.43
CA TRP A 102 -18.85 -7.79 6.45
C TRP A 102 -17.71 -6.86 6.06
N ASN A 103 -16.60 -7.42 5.55
CA ASN A 103 -15.47 -6.60 5.08
C ASN A 103 -15.88 -5.74 3.89
N GLN A 104 -16.59 -6.30 2.91
CA GLN A 104 -17.08 -5.55 1.75
C GLN A 104 -18.01 -4.40 2.15
N ALA A 105 -18.95 -4.65 3.06
CA ALA A 105 -19.85 -3.63 3.57
C ALA A 105 -19.12 -2.50 4.29
N LEU A 106 -18.08 -2.81 5.08
CA LEU A 106 -17.31 -1.79 5.80
C LEU A 106 -16.40 -0.97 4.88
N LEU A 107 -15.84 -1.57 3.83
CA LEU A 107 -15.16 -0.85 2.76
C LEU A 107 -16.09 0.18 2.12
N ASP A 108 -17.30 -0.24 1.72
CA ASP A 108 -18.30 0.64 1.09
C ASP A 108 -18.80 1.73 2.04
N ILE A 109 -19.09 1.38 3.29
CA ILE A 109 -19.48 2.35 4.33
C ILE A 109 -18.37 3.38 4.51
N GLY A 110 -17.11 2.94 4.56
CA GLY A 110 -15.97 3.84 4.74
C GLY A 110 -15.78 4.78 3.55
N ALA A 111 -15.87 4.26 2.33
CA ALA A 111 -15.69 5.02 1.10
C ALA A 111 -16.84 6.00 0.83
N LEU A 112 -18.10 5.56 1.00
CA LEU A 112 -19.28 6.31 0.56
C LEU A 112 -19.92 7.15 1.67
N ARG A 113 -19.84 6.73 2.94
CA ARG A 113 -20.54 7.38 4.05
C ARG A 113 -19.59 7.96 5.09
N CYS A 114 -18.81 7.11 5.74
CA CYS A 114 -17.86 7.51 6.76
C CYS A 114 -16.60 8.10 6.12
N ARG A 115 -16.74 9.13 5.28
CA ARG A 115 -15.63 9.76 4.52
C ARG A 115 -14.68 10.55 5.44
N PRO A 116 -13.42 10.78 5.04
CA PRO A 116 -12.48 11.59 5.82
C PRO A 116 -13.01 13.00 6.12
N GLN A 117 -13.62 13.64 5.12
CA GLN A 117 -14.25 14.95 5.24
C GLN A 117 -15.76 14.83 4.97
N ALA A 118 -16.56 15.64 5.68
CA ALA A 118 -18.02 15.68 5.56
C ALA A 118 -18.68 14.28 5.54
N PRO A 119 -18.55 13.47 6.61
CA PRO A 119 -19.15 12.14 6.65
C PRO A 119 -20.69 12.19 6.65
N VAL A 120 -21.32 11.27 5.92
CA VAL A 120 -22.78 11.15 5.84
C VAL A 120 -23.28 10.22 6.95
N CYS A 121 -23.50 10.78 8.13
CA CYS A 121 -23.91 10.01 9.31
C CYS A 121 -25.42 9.72 9.36
N THR A 122 -26.25 10.50 8.66
CA THR A 122 -27.68 10.21 8.52
C THR A 122 -27.87 8.87 7.80
N GLY A 123 -28.62 7.95 8.42
CA GLY A 123 -28.81 6.59 7.90
C GLY A 123 -27.56 5.70 7.95
N CYS A 124 -26.47 6.12 8.62
CA CYS A 124 -25.28 5.28 8.75
C CYS A 124 -25.56 4.11 9.71
N PRO A 125 -25.36 2.84 9.28
CA PRO A 125 -25.72 1.66 10.07
C PRO A 125 -24.91 1.55 11.38
N VAL A 126 -23.70 2.11 11.41
CA VAL A 126 -22.82 2.07 12.59
C VAL A 126 -23.05 3.22 13.57
N ARG A 127 -23.93 4.19 13.23
CA ARG A 127 -24.13 5.42 14.01
C ARG A 127 -24.56 5.15 15.44
N ARG A 128 -25.42 4.15 15.67
CA ARG A 128 -25.95 3.82 17.01
C ARG A 128 -24.84 3.47 18.01
N THR A 129 -23.76 2.86 17.55
CA THR A 129 -22.60 2.50 18.38
C THR A 129 -21.42 3.46 18.22
N CYS A 130 -21.57 4.54 17.45
CA CYS A 130 -20.48 5.43 17.12
C CYS A 130 -20.35 6.57 18.15
N ALA A 131 -19.36 6.48 19.05
CA ALA A 131 -19.17 7.46 20.11
C ALA A 131 -18.98 8.89 19.56
N TRP A 132 -18.18 9.06 18.50
CA TRP A 132 -17.93 10.37 17.90
C TRP A 132 -19.19 11.01 17.28
N ALA A 133 -20.00 10.22 16.56
CA ALA A 133 -21.24 10.72 15.97
C ALA A 133 -22.33 10.98 17.03
N ARG A 134 -22.35 10.21 18.12
CA ARG A 134 -23.26 10.43 19.26
C ARG A 134 -22.90 11.68 20.06
N ALA A 135 -21.63 12.06 20.08
CA ALA A 135 -21.14 13.30 20.67
C ALA A 135 -21.26 14.52 19.73
N SER A 136 -21.97 14.40 18.61
CA SER A 136 -22.15 15.48 17.62
C SER A 136 -20.85 15.97 16.97
N TRP A 137 -19.95 15.03 16.63
CA TRP A 137 -18.73 15.28 15.84
C TRP A 137 -17.75 16.28 16.47
N PRO A 138 -17.33 16.09 17.73
CA PRO A 138 -16.37 17.00 18.35
C PRO A 138 -15.04 17.00 17.60
N ALA A 139 -14.36 18.15 17.61
CA ALA A 139 -12.98 18.26 17.16
C ALA A 139 -12.01 17.95 18.31
N PRO A 140 -10.83 17.36 18.04
CA PRO A 140 -10.39 16.84 16.73
C PRO A 140 -11.10 15.53 16.35
N ASP A 141 -11.17 15.23 15.04
CA ASP A 141 -11.70 13.94 14.57
C ASP A 141 -10.78 12.79 15.06
N PRO A 142 -11.32 11.78 15.78
CA PRO A 142 -10.56 10.64 16.29
C PRO A 142 -9.79 9.85 15.22
N ALA A 143 -10.20 9.93 13.96
CA ALA A 143 -9.51 9.25 12.87
C ALA A 143 -8.14 9.85 12.55
N ALA A 144 -7.89 11.10 12.93
CA ALA A 144 -6.61 11.75 12.70
C ALA A 144 -5.49 11.02 13.45
N GLY A 145 -4.50 10.49 12.71
CA GLY A 145 -3.39 9.73 13.29
C GLY A 145 -3.74 8.32 13.78
N SER A 146 -4.96 7.84 13.53
CA SER A 146 -5.38 6.50 13.92
C SER A 146 -4.82 5.41 12.99
N ALA A 147 -4.88 4.15 13.45
CA ALA A 147 -4.45 2.97 12.74
C ALA A 147 -4.86 2.97 11.26
N ALA A 148 -3.88 2.72 10.39
CA ALA A 148 -4.00 2.66 8.93
C ALA A 148 -4.50 3.94 8.24
N VAL A 149 -4.91 4.99 8.95
CA VAL A 149 -5.35 6.24 8.34
C VAL A 149 -4.12 7.00 7.85
N SER A 150 -4.02 7.13 6.52
CA SER A 150 -2.90 7.83 5.88
C SER A 150 -2.90 9.32 6.21
N THR A 151 -1.72 9.89 6.42
CA THR A 151 -1.54 11.33 6.48
C THR A 151 -1.65 11.95 5.08
N ARG A 152 -1.86 13.26 5.02
CA ARG A 152 -1.93 13.99 3.75
C ARG A 152 -0.60 13.82 3.00
N GLN A 153 -0.65 13.24 1.81
CA GLN A 153 0.53 13.07 0.97
C GLN A 153 1.02 14.44 0.48
N ALA A 154 2.33 14.66 0.52
CA ALA A 154 2.96 15.87 -0.02
C ALA A 154 2.73 16.01 -1.54
N LYS A 155 2.94 17.20 -2.11
CA LYS A 155 2.78 17.45 -3.55
C LYS A 155 3.62 16.46 -4.38
N PHE A 156 3.11 16.07 -5.56
CA PHE A 156 3.81 15.13 -6.45
C PHE A 156 4.98 15.81 -7.16
N GLU A 157 4.75 17.02 -7.64
CA GLU A 157 5.77 17.81 -8.32
C GLU A 157 6.94 18.13 -7.38
N GLY A 158 8.16 17.89 -7.87
CA GLY A 158 9.42 18.07 -7.13
C GLY A 158 9.74 16.96 -6.11
N SER A 159 8.89 15.94 -5.99
CA SER A 159 9.07 14.89 -4.98
C SER A 159 9.96 13.74 -5.46
N ALA A 160 10.53 12.99 -4.52
CA ALA A 160 11.31 11.79 -4.82
C ALA A 160 10.53 10.74 -5.63
N ARG A 161 9.21 10.63 -5.41
CA ARG A 161 8.34 9.72 -6.21
C ARG A 161 8.26 10.12 -7.68
N GLN A 162 8.31 11.41 -8.00
CA GLN A 162 8.35 11.88 -9.38
C GLN A 162 9.70 11.54 -10.01
N ALA A 163 10.80 11.81 -9.30
CA ALA A 163 12.15 11.49 -9.77
C ALA A 163 12.33 9.98 -10.04
N ARG A 164 11.85 9.13 -9.11
CA ARG A 164 11.82 7.66 -9.29
C ARG A 164 11.07 7.24 -10.55
N GLY A 165 9.89 7.81 -10.78
CA GLY A 165 9.08 7.50 -11.95
C GLY A 165 9.74 7.96 -13.26
N ARG A 166 10.47 9.08 -13.26
CA ARG A 166 11.23 9.55 -14.43
C ARG A 166 12.41 8.62 -14.73
N LEU A 167 13.19 8.26 -13.71
CA LEU A 167 14.31 7.32 -13.88
C LEU A 167 13.86 5.96 -14.41
N LEU A 168 12.76 5.40 -13.89
CA LEU A 168 12.25 4.13 -14.40
C LEU A 168 11.84 4.21 -15.87
N ARG A 169 11.17 5.30 -16.27
CA ARG A 169 10.81 5.50 -17.69
C ARG A 169 12.04 5.67 -18.58
N ALA A 170 13.07 6.37 -18.11
CA ALA A 170 14.32 6.50 -18.84
C ALA A 170 15.00 5.13 -19.01
N ALA A 171 15.09 4.34 -17.92
CA ALA A 171 15.67 3.00 -17.94
C ALA A 171 14.90 2.02 -18.84
N GLN A 172 13.58 2.19 -19.00
CA GLN A 172 12.77 1.43 -19.96
C GLN A 172 13.10 1.75 -21.42
N GLN A 173 13.65 2.94 -21.70
CA GLN A 173 14.02 3.37 -23.06
C GLN A 173 15.49 3.06 -23.38
N GLY A 174 16.32 2.76 -22.37
CA GLY A 174 17.72 2.42 -22.53
C GLY A 174 18.50 2.58 -21.22
N ALA A 175 19.74 2.11 -21.21
CA ALA A 175 20.62 2.25 -20.06
C ALA A 175 20.84 3.73 -19.70
N VAL A 176 20.70 4.07 -18.42
CA VAL A 176 20.94 5.42 -17.90
C VAL A 176 22.38 5.51 -17.43
N SER A 177 23.19 6.39 -18.01
CA SER A 177 24.59 6.54 -17.61
C SER A 177 24.74 7.37 -16.31
N PRO A 178 25.87 7.25 -15.59
CA PRO A 178 26.23 8.13 -14.49
C PRO A 178 26.06 9.61 -14.83
N GLU A 179 26.53 10.05 -15.99
CA GLU A 179 26.52 11.45 -16.42
C GLU A 179 25.10 11.95 -16.69
N GLY A 180 24.26 11.11 -17.31
CA GLY A 180 22.87 11.45 -17.64
C GLY A 180 21.87 11.31 -16.48
N LEU A 181 22.30 10.83 -15.32
CA LEU A 181 21.40 10.41 -14.25
C LEU A 181 20.52 11.54 -13.71
N SER A 182 21.10 12.71 -13.47
CA SER A 182 20.38 13.87 -12.94
C SER A 182 19.34 14.40 -13.93
N ALA A 183 19.66 14.44 -15.23
CA ALA A 183 18.73 14.77 -16.29
C ALA A 183 17.58 13.74 -16.38
N ALA A 184 17.91 12.44 -16.37
CA ALA A 184 16.92 11.36 -16.40
C ALA A 184 15.99 11.38 -15.17
N ALA A 185 16.50 11.77 -13.99
CA ALA A 185 15.69 11.97 -12.79
C ALA A 185 14.86 13.28 -12.81
N GLY A 186 15.16 14.19 -13.73
CA GLY A 186 14.53 15.51 -13.78
C GLY A 186 14.99 16.47 -12.68
N LEU A 187 16.22 16.30 -12.22
CA LEU A 187 16.84 17.08 -11.14
C LEU A 187 17.92 18.04 -11.66
N GLU A 188 18.17 18.09 -12.96
CA GLU A 188 19.15 18.97 -13.59
C GLU A 188 18.95 20.45 -13.19
N GLY A 189 20.06 21.15 -12.95
CA GLY A 189 20.05 22.54 -12.49
C GLY A 189 19.70 22.75 -11.01
N GLN A 190 19.42 21.69 -10.24
CA GLN A 190 19.21 21.79 -8.79
C GLN A 190 20.53 21.61 -8.01
N ALA A 191 20.58 22.18 -6.81
CA ALA A 191 21.66 21.89 -5.86
C ALA A 191 21.73 20.39 -5.57
N ASP A 192 22.96 19.85 -5.55
CA ASP A 192 23.26 18.43 -5.33
C ASP A 192 22.49 17.47 -6.26
N ALA A 193 22.12 17.93 -7.46
CA ALA A 193 21.30 17.17 -8.42
C ALA A 193 21.81 15.75 -8.61
N GLN A 194 23.13 15.60 -8.78
CA GLN A 194 23.77 14.31 -9.02
C GLN A 194 23.70 13.39 -7.81
N ALA A 195 24.02 13.89 -6.62
CA ALA A 195 23.96 13.11 -5.38
C ALA A 195 22.51 12.67 -5.06
N ARG A 196 21.54 13.56 -5.28
CA ARG A 196 20.12 13.26 -5.10
C ARG A 196 19.62 12.24 -6.13
N ALA A 197 20.00 12.39 -7.40
CA ALA A 197 19.65 11.43 -8.44
C ALA A 197 20.25 10.05 -8.15
N ARG A 198 21.49 10.00 -7.63
CA ARG A 198 22.14 8.77 -7.17
C ARG A 198 21.35 8.11 -6.03
N ALA A 199 20.98 8.85 -5.00
CA ALA A 199 20.16 8.32 -3.91
C ALA A 199 18.80 7.77 -4.40
N VAL A 200 18.18 8.44 -5.38
CA VAL A 200 16.95 7.96 -6.01
C VAL A 200 17.20 6.65 -6.76
N ALA A 201 18.26 6.56 -7.57
CA ALA A 201 18.62 5.36 -8.31
C ALA A 201 18.95 4.18 -7.37
N ASP A 202 19.75 4.42 -6.33
CA ASP A 202 20.10 3.41 -5.33
C ASP A 202 18.86 2.91 -4.58
N SER A 203 17.87 3.79 -4.33
CA SER A 203 16.58 3.37 -3.76
C SER A 203 15.77 2.48 -4.70
N LEU A 204 15.88 2.66 -6.02
CA LEU A 204 15.24 1.78 -7.01
C LEU A 204 15.97 0.44 -7.13
N VAL A 205 17.30 0.45 -6.98
CA VAL A 205 18.11 -0.77 -6.92
C VAL A 205 17.77 -1.59 -5.69
N SER A 206 17.67 -0.95 -4.52
CA SER A 206 17.25 -1.60 -3.27
C SER A 206 15.85 -2.22 -3.36
N ASP A 207 14.95 -1.60 -4.12
CA ASP A 207 13.61 -2.13 -4.38
C ASP A 207 13.58 -3.24 -5.48
N GLY A 208 14.72 -3.58 -6.08
CA GLY A 208 14.84 -4.56 -7.16
C GLY A 208 14.16 -4.12 -8.46
N LEU A 209 14.09 -2.81 -8.71
CA LEU A 209 13.49 -2.21 -9.91
C LEU A 209 14.54 -1.76 -10.93
N LEU A 210 15.73 -1.41 -10.46
CA LEU A 210 16.90 -1.14 -11.28
C LEU A 210 18.06 -2.04 -10.84
N GLU A 211 19.03 -2.24 -11.70
CA GLU A 211 20.32 -2.83 -11.36
C GLU A 211 21.44 -2.10 -12.10
N ARG A 212 22.69 -2.41 -11.75
CA ARG A 212 23.85 -1.85 -12.45
C ARG A 212 24.38 -2.87 -13.45
N ASP A 213 24.56 -2.43 -14.69
CA ASP A 213 25.23 -3.24 -15.72
C ASP A 213 26.76 -3.26 -15.52
N GLY A 214 27.47 -4.03 -16.34
CA GLY A 214 28.94 -4.11 -16.31
C GLY A 214 29.65 -2.79 -16.63
N ALA A 215 28.96 -1.85 -17.29
CA ALA A 215 29.43 -0.50 -17.58
C ALA A 215 28.99 0.53 -16.53
N SER A 216 28.48 0.07 -15.38
CA SER A 216 28.07 0.92 -14.27
C SER A 216 26.85 1.82 -14.55
N ASN A 217 26.11 1.59 -15.63
CA ASN A 217 24.84 2.23 -15.95
C ASN A 217 23.70 1.61 -15.14
N TRP A 218 22.58 2.32 -15.01
CA TRP A 218 21.35 1.74 -14.48
C TRP A 218 20.47 1.22 -15.61
N VAL A 219 20.05 -0.03 -15.46
CA VAL A 219 19.11 -0.72 -16.35
C VAL A 219 17.95 -1.27 -15.55
N ILE A 220 16.85 -1.62 -16.22
CA ILE A 220 15.72 -2.30 -15.56
C ILE A 220 16.20 -3.65 -15.04
N ALA A 221 15.94 -3.93 -13.76
CA ALA A 221 16.35 -5.19 -13.15
C ALA A 221 15.61 -6.38 -13.77
N GLU A 222 16.33 -7.41 -14.19
CA GLU A 222 15.71 -8.64 -14.66
C GLU A 222 14.97 -9.35 -13.51
N THR A 223 13.82 -9.96 -13.79
CA THR A 223 13.12 -10.79 -12.80
C THR A 223 13.71 -12.18 -12.77
N THR A 224 14.87 -12.31 -12.14
CA THR A 224 15.40 -13.63 -11.76
C THR A 224 14.95 -13.95 -10.33
N ALA A 225 14.43 -15.17 -10.15
CA ALA A 225 14.37 -15.76 -8.82
C ALA A 225 15.82 -15.83 -8.32
N LYS A 226 16.13 -15.23 -7.17
CA LYS A 226 17.36 -15.62 -6.49
C LYS A 226 17.22 -17.11 -6.18
N PRO A 227 18.20 -17.95 -6.57
CA PRO A 227 18.18 -19.38 -6.27
C PRO A 227 18.13 -19.63 -4.76
#